data_AF-A0A8S3Z6Q5-F1
#
_entry.id   AF-A0A8S3Z6Q5-F1
#
_cell.length_a   1.000
_cell.length_b   1.000
_cell.length_c   1.000
_cell.angle_alpha   90.00
_cell.angle_beta   90.00
_cell.angle_gamma   90.00
#
_symmetry.space_group_name_H-M   'P 1'
#
loop_
_entity.id
_entity.type
_entity.pdbx_description
1 polymer ?
#
loop_
_entity_poly.entity_id
_entity_poly.type
_entity_poly.pdbx_seq_one_letter_code
_entity_poly.pdbx_strand_id
1 'polypeptide(L)'
;YSAQIESGLMEIIVPKSQFYPDFKNLPQTLDDTKERVRWRSKQNLDYAYLMLYAHTRGKYYIQLEDDVITKDGVFRTIMKTLLWQRKGWFSLNFSPLGFIGKLFRTADLPFIAEFLLMFYPDKPGDWLLENLMSAKVCGKNMTMRHCTAAISRVARIIRPSQFQHIGFHSSLKGKVQLLKDKTFRMGSRPTLNVKKTKTNFNPTPTSIETTIREHKKHKIEFAYAGQGIFWGMTPVKDDVIDFIYEPPIQITRTRGKQVNTSLRTLMYTHTHTQARTRAYTHINLYTLFPQEETVQHTKTFQVVGHFDKHGVAEASVPTSLGRTGVFRIHVNSNMTHWVILSNEMKAEVEEETMHK
;
A
#
# COMPACT_ATOMS: atom_id res chain seq x y z
N TYR A 1 14.68 2.33 15.92
CA TYR A 1 14.10 3.47 16.65
C TYR A 1 14.70 3.66 18.05
N SER A 2 15.87 3.08 18.38
CA SER A 2 16.42 3.11 19.75
C SER A 2 16.62 4.53 20.28
N ALA A 3 17.21 5.43 19.49
CA ALA A 3 17.39 6.83 19.87
C ALA A 3 16.06 7.58 20.13
N GLN A 4 14.98 7.25 19.41
CA GLN A 4 13.66 7.87 19.63
C GLN A 4 12.99 7.33 20.90
N ILE A 5 13.22 6.06 21.22
CA ILE A 5 12.71 5.45 22.44
C ILE A 5 13.45 6.00 23.67
N GLU A 6 14.78 6.02 23.60
CA GLU A 6 15.65 6.54 24.67
C GLU A 6 15.41 8.03 24.94
N SER A 7 15.13 8.83 23.90
CA SER A 7 14.80 10.25 24.07
C SER A 7 13.37 10.51 24.56
N GLY A 8 12.53 9.48 24.69
CA GLY A 8 11.13 9.60 25.07
C GLY A 8 10.23 10.17 23.95
N LEU A 9 10.77 10.38 22.74
CA LEU A 9 9.99 10.78 21.57
C LEU A 9 9.00 9.68 21.15
N MET A 10 9.40 8.42 21.30
CA MET A 10 8.57 7.25 21.05
C MET A 10 8.43 6.46 22.34
N GLU A 11 7.20 6.11 22.70
CA GLU A 11 6.94 5.25 23.83
C GLU A 11 6.17 4.02 23.35
N ILE A 12 6.60 2.86 23.82
CA ILE A 12 5.96 1.58 23.52
C ILE A 12 5.21 1.15 24.77
N ILE A 13 3.89 1.03 24.64
CA ILE A 13 3.04 0.52 25.71
C ILE A 13 2.51 -0.85 25.31
N VAL A 14 2.45 -1.75 26.29
CA VAL A 14 1.94 -3.10 26.11
C VAL A 14 0.90 -3.34 27.21
N PRO A 15 -0.39 -3.52 26.86
CA PRO A 15 -1.40 -3.89 27.85
C PRO A 15 -1.03 -5.22 28.51
N LYS A 16 -1.26 -5.33 29.81
CA LYS A 16 -1.14 -6.62 30.50
C LYS A 16 -2.15 -7.59 29.91
N SER A 17 -1.82 -8.89 29.91
CA SER A 17 -2.70 -9.92 29.36
C SER A 17 -4.10 -9.93 30.00
N GLN A 18 -4.22 -9.57 31.28
CA GLN A 18 -5.50 -9.50 32.00
C GLN A 18 -6.43 -8.39 31.52
N PHE A 19 -5.94 -7.42 30.75
CA PHE A 19 -6.79 -6.40 30.13
C PHE A 19 -7.74 -7.00 29.09
N TYR A 20 -7.32 -8.08 28.42
CA TYR A 20 -8.11 -8.69 27.36
C TYR A 20 -9.08 -9.75 27.92
N PRO A 21 -10.33 -9.80 27.44
CA PRO A 21 -11.28 -10.85 27.79
C PRO A 21 -10.93 -12.17 27.10
N ASP A 22 -11.61 -13.25 27.49
CA ASP A 22 -11.50 -14.52 26.76
C ASP A 22 -12.15 -14.40 25.37
N PHE A 23 -11.33 -14.50 24.32
CA PHE A 23 -11.78 -14.39 22.94
C PHE A 23 -12.39 -15.69 22.37
N LYS A 24 -12.45 -16.79 23.12
CA LYS A 24 -12.98 -18.07 22.63
C LYS A 24 -14.45 -18.00 22.21
N ASN A 25 -15.26 -17.24 22.95
CA ASN A 25 -16.72 -17.21 22.82
C ASN A 25 -17.23 -15.86 22.29
N LEU A 26 -16.45 -15.17 21.46
CA LEU A 26 -16.89 -13.92 20.84
C LEU A 26 -18.11 -14.17 19.92
N PRO A 27 -19.15 -13.34 19.99
CA PRO A 27 -20.27 -13.39 19.05
C PRO A 27 -19.78 -13.21 17.61
N GLN A 28 -20.19 -14.10 16.71
CA GLN A 28 -19.96 -13.88 15.28
C GLN A 28 -20.98 -12.85 14.77
N THR A 29 -20.48 -11.73 14.28
CA THR A 29 -21.31 -10.67 13.69
C THR A 29 -20.72 -10.28 12.34
N LEU A 30 -21.55 -9.66 11.48
CA LEU A 30 -21.16 -9.16 10.15
C LEU A 30 -20.69 -10.24 9.16
N ASP A 31 -21.11 -11.49 9.36
CA ASP A 31 -20.65 -12.66 8.60
C ASP A 31 -19.11 -12.83 8.57
N ASP A 32 -18.43 -12.28 9.58
CA ASP A 32 -16.99 -12.39 9.75
C ASP A 32 -16.58 -13.80 10.25
N THR A 33 -15.42 -14.29 9.81
CA THR A 33 -14.81 -15.49 10.39
C THR A 33 -14.41 -15.23 11.85
N LYS A 34 -14.30 -16.29 12.67
CA LYS A 34 -13.89 -16.18 14.07
C LYS A 34 -12.56 -15.44 14.25
N GLU A 35 -11.61 -15.65 13.34
CA GLU A 35 -10.31 -14.97 13.34
C GLU A 35 -10.47 -13.47 13.11
N ARG A 36 -11.33 -13.08 12.18
CA ARG A 36 -11.60 -11.67 11.88
C ARG A 36 -12.34 -10.98 13.02
N VAL A 37 -13.34 -11.63 13.60
CA VAL A 37 -14.02 -11.15 14.81
C VAL A 37 -13.01 -10.94 15.93
N ARG A 38 -12.16 -11.93 16.21
CA ARG A 38 -11.10 -11.83 17.23
C ARG A 38 -10.14 -10.67 16.95
N TRP A 39 -9.70 -10.51 15.70
CA TRP A 39 -8.79 -9.43 15.32
C TRP A 39 -9.40 -8.06 15.55
N ARG A 40 -10.63 -7.79 15.06
CA ARG A 40 -11.24 -6.46 15.21
C ARG A 40 -11.63 -6.20 16.67
N SER A 41 -12.01 -7.24 17.41
CA SER A 41 -12.26 -7.17 18.85
C SER A 41 -11.01 -6.74 19.61
N LYS A 42 -9.87 -7.39 19.33
CA LYS A 42 -8.59 -7.01 19.92
C LYS A 42 -8.20 -5.59 19.53
N GLN A 43 -8.36 -5.20 18.26
CA GLN A 43 -8.02 -3.86 17.79
C GLN A 43 -8.83 -2.77 18.51
N ASN A 44 -10.13 -2.98 18.71
CA ASN A 44 -10.97 -2.05 19.49
C ASN A 44 -10.47 -1.90 20.93
N LEU A 45 -10.09 -3.00 21.57
CA LEU A 45 -9.51 -2.99 22.93
C LEU A 45 -8.15 -2.28 22.95
N ASP A 46 -7.29 -2.51 21.96
CA ASP A 46 -6.00 -1.85 21.81
C ASP A 46 -6.17 -0.33 21.65
N TYR A 47 -7.14 0.11 20.82
CA TYR A 47 -7.48 1.52 20.66
C TYR A 47 -8.01 2.12 21.95
N ALA A 48 -8.93 1.45 22.65
CA ALA A 48 -9.44 1.93 23.93
C ALA A 48 -8.31 2.09 24.96
N TYR A 49 -7.42 1.09 25.07
CA TYR A 49 -6.28 1.16 25.96
C TYR A 49 -5.36 2.34 25.65
N LEU A 50 -5.00 2.52 24.38
CA LEU A 50 -4.16 3.62 23.93
C LEU A 50 -4.81 4.98 24.20
N MET A 51 -6.12 5.11 23.98
CA MET A 51 -6.86 6.35 24.22
C MET A 51 -6.93 6.68 25.71
N LEU A 52 -7.18 5.69 26.58
CA LEU A 52 -7.14 5.86 28.04
C LEU A 52 -5.73 6.23 28.50
N TYR A 53 -4.70 5.62 27.93
CA TYR A 53 -3.32 5.98 28.24
C TYR A 53 -2.98 7.42 27.84
N ALA A 54 -3.45 7.87 26.67
CA ALA A 54 -3.10 9.16 26.10
C ALA A 54 -3.90 10.35 26.66
N HIS A 55 -5.02 10.11 27.37
CA HIS A 55 -5.98 11.18 27.73
C HIS A 55 -5.41 12.28 28.64
N THR A 56 -4.32 12.00 29.36
CA THR A 56 -3.64 12.96 30.25
C THR A 56 -2.34 13.52 29.69
N ARG A 57 -1.90 13.05 28.51
CA ARG A 57 -0.54 13.28 28.00
C ARG A 57 -0.39 14.43 27.03
N GLY A 58 -1.49 15.09 26.69
CA GLY A 58 -1.48 16.23 25.77
C GLY A 58 -2.82 16.92 25.69
N LYS A 59 -2.91 17.95 24.83
CA LYS A 59 -4.16 18.68 24.57
C LYS A 59 -5.00 18.04 23.45
N TYR A 60 -4.33 17.40 22.51
CA TYR A 60 -4.92 16.77 21.34
C TYR A 60 -4.31 15.39 21.13
N TYR A 61 -5.09 14.51 20.54
CA TYR A 61 -4.71 13.16 20.18
C TYR A 61 -5.05 12.92 18.71
N ILE A 62 -4.17 12.22 18.00
CA ILE A 62 -4.43 11.79 16.62
C ILE A 62 -4.26 10.28 16.53
N GLN A 63 -5.32 9.58 16.11
CA GLN A 63 -5.27 8.15 15.86
C GLN A 63 -4.52 7.89 14.56
N LEU A 64 -3.48 7.05 14.63
CA LEU A 64 -2.74 6.55 13.48
C LEU A 64 -2.63 5.02 13.57
N GLU A 65 -2.26 4.42 12.44
CA GLU A 65 -1.97 2.98 12.30
C GLU A 65 -0.51 2.81 11.84
N ASP A 66 0.02 1.60 11.93
CA ASP A 66 1.40 1.26 11.60
C ASP A 66 1.71 1.35 10.10
N ASP A 67 0.68 1.28 9.26
CA ASP A 67 0.76 1.26 7.80
C ASP A 67 0.31 2.60 7.19
N VAL A 68 0.82 3.75 7.65
CA VAL A 68 0.40 5.08 7.16
C VAL A 68 1.56 5.92 6.60
N ILE A 69 1.37 6.50 5.40
CA ILE A 69 2.20 7.59 4.86
C ILE A 69 1.56 8.95 5.12
N THR A 70 2.42 9.95 5.28
CA THR A 70 2.04 11.34 5.53
C THR A 70 2.48 12.27 4.40
N LYS A 71 1.81 13.41 4.27
CA LYS A 71 2.32 14.54 3.46
C LYS A 71 3.41 15.33 4.17
N ASP A 72 4.27 15.94 3.37
CA ASP A 72 5.22 16.94 3.85
C ASP A 72 4.48 18.09 4.56
N GLY A 73 4.99 18.47 5.72
CA GLY A 73 4.42 19.56 6.52
C GLY A 73 3.11 19.22 7.24
N VAL A 74 2.76 17.93 7.40
CA VAL A 74 1.54 17.48 8.10
C VAL A 74 1.33 18.17 9.46
N PHE A 75 2.37 18.30 10.28
CA PHE A 75 2.27 18.99 11.58
C PHE A 75 1.90 20.47 11.43
N ARG A 76 2.48 21.16 10.43
CA ARG A 76 2.13 22.56 10.14
C ARG A 76 0.66 22.68 9.74
N THR A 77 0.15 21.75 8.93
CA THR A 77 -1.26 21.70 8.55
C THR A 77 -2.15 21.48 9.78
N ILE A 78 -1.84 20.49 10.62
CA ILE A 78 -2.59 20.19 11.84
C ILE A 78 -2.64 21.42 12.76
N MET A 79 -1.50 22.03 13.04
CA MET A 79 -1.41 23.20 13.92
C MET A 79 -2.21 24.38 13.37
N LYS A 80 -2.11 24.67 12.07
CA LYS A 80 -2.96 25.69 11.43
C LYS A 80 -4.43 25.35 11.58
N THR A 81 -4.85 24.13 11.29
CA THR A 81 -6.25 23.72 11.41
C THR A 81 -6.77 23.92 12.84
N LEU A 82 -5.98 23.56 13.86
CA LEU A 82 -6.36 23.76 15.27
C LEU A 82 -6.54 25.25 15.63
N LEU A 83 -5.75 26.14 15.04
CA LEU A 83 -5.90 27.59 15.23
C LEU A 83 -7.18 28.14 14.58
N TRP A 84 -7.53 27.64 13.39
CA TRP A 84 -8.72 28.04 12.64
C TRP A 84 -10.01 27.43 13.20
N GLN A 85 -9.98 26.18 13.63
CA GLN A 85 -11.14 25.41 14.09
C GLN A 85 -11.27 25.49 15.61
N ARG A 86 -11.68 26.65 16.15
CA ARG A 86 -11.65 26.87 17.61
C ARG A 86 -12.73 26.13 18.41
N LYS A 87 -13.95 25.97 17.89
CA LYS A 87 -15.08 25.34 18.61
C LYS A 87 -16.05 24.59 17.67
N GLY A 88 -16.92 23.77 18.26
CA GLY A 88 -18.06 23.16 17.58
C GLY A 88 -17.73 21.93 16.72
N TRP A 89 -16.58 21.29 16.95
CA TRP A 89 -16.22 20.00 16.36
C TRP A 89 -15.96 18.98 17.46
N PHE A 90 -16.23 17.72 17.20
CA PHE A 90 -15.89 16.58 18.03
C PHE A 90 -14.66 15.85 17.47
N SER A 91 -14.55 15.72 16.14
CA SER A 91 -13.35 15.22 15.47
C SER A 91 -12.94 16.07 14.27
N LEU A 92 -11.63 16.16 14.03
CA LEU A 92 -11.06 16.72 12.81
C LEU A 92 -10.40 15.58 12.04
N ASN A 93 -10.94 15.27 10.86
CA ASN A 93 -10.58 14.09 10.09
C ASN A 93 -9.62 14.47 8.97
N PHE A 94 -8.35 14.17 9.15
CA PHE A 94 -7.28 14.39 8.15
C PHE A 94 -7.15 13.21 7.18
N SER A 95 -8.00 12.18 7.32
CA SER A 95 -8.30 11.15 6.34
C SER A 95 -9.80 10.83 6.43
N PRO A 96 -10.51 10.69 5.30
CA PRO A 96 -11.89 10.23 5.31
C PRO A 96 -12.00 8.72 5.50
N LEU A 97 -10.88 7.98 5.38
CA LEU A 97 -10.88 6.53 5.39
C LEU A 97 -10.50 5.99 6.77
N GLY A 98 -11.25 4.96 7.20
CA GLY A 98 -10.96 4.18 8.40
C GLY A 98 -10.85 5.01 9.68
N PHE A 99 -10.07 4.51 10.63
CA PHE A 99 -9.79 5.19 11.91
C PHE A 99 -8.51 6.04 11.86
N ILE A 100 -7.81 6.07 10.73
CA ILE A 100 -6.57 6.85 10.59
C ILE A 100 -6.84 8.36 10.48
N GLY A 101 -5.90 9.15 11.00
CA GLY A 101 -5.91 10.60 10.87
C GLY A 101 -7.09 11.28 11.55
N LYS A 102 -7.71 10.63 12.54
CA LYS A 102 -8.80 11.21 13.35
C LYS A 102 -8.19 11.93 14.53
N LEU A 103 -8.34 13.26 14.54
CA LEU A 103 -7.89 14.10 15.63
C LEU A 103 -9.04 14.39 16.60
N PHE A 104 -8.76 14.20 17.89
CA PHE A 104 -9.68 14.45 19.00
C PHE A 104 -9.02 15.37 20.03
N ARG A 105 -9.84 15.98 20.90
CA ARG A 105 -9.33 16.52 22.16
C ARG A 105 -9.11 15.36 23.12
N THR A 106 -8.04 15.41 23.89
CA THR A 106 -7.72 14.37 24.88
C THR A 106 -8.82 14.21 25.94
N ALA A 107 -9.50 15.31 26.30
CA ALA A 107 -10.65 15.30 27.20
C ALA A 107 -11.86 14.48 26.67
N ASP A 108 -11.97 14.29 25.35
CA ASP A 108 -13.05 13.50 24.74
C ASP A 108 -12.66 12.01 24.62
N LEU A 109 -11.39 11.64 24.85
CA LEU A 109 -10.90 10.27 24.66
C LEU A 109 -11.54 9.23 25.58
N PRO A 110 -11.74 9.47 26.89
CA PRO A 110 -12.37 8.48 27.76
C PRO A 110 -13.76 8.07 27.24
N PHE A 111 -14.54 9.04 26.76
CA PHE A 111 -15.86 8.79 26.18
C PHE A 111 -15.80 7.91 24.91
N ILE A 112 -14.79 8.12 24.05
CA ILE A 112 -14.59 7.29 22.85
C ILE A 112 -14.14 5.88 23.26
N ALA A 113 -13.19 5.80 24.20
CA ALA A 113 -12.66 4.53 24.70
C ALA A 113 -13.77 3.68 25.35
N GLU A 114 -14.62 4.27 26.18
CA GLU A 114 -15.77 3.59 26.79
C GLU A 114 -16.72 3.03 25.72
N PHE A 115 -17.01 3.79 24.66
CA PHE A 115 -17.85 3.29 23.57
C PHE A 115 -17.21 2.11 22.83
N LEU A 116 -15.89 2.18 22.57
CA LEU A 116 -15.15 1.05 21.99
C LEU A 116 -15.15 -0.16 22.93
N LEU A 117 -15.04 0.05 24.24
CA LEU A 117 -15.09 -1.03 25.25
C LEU A 117 -16.48 -1.66 25.36
N MET A 118 -17.57 -0.89 25.21
CA MET A 118 -18.92 -1.44 25.26
C MET A 118 -19.22 -2.34 24.06
N PHE A 119 -18.76 -1.96 22.87
CA PHE A 119 -19.12 -2.61 21.61
C PHE A 119 -17.93 -3.30 20.92
N TYR A 120 -16.87 -3.60 21.68
CA TYR A 120 -15.63 -4.15 21.15
C TYR A 120 -15.84 -5.42 20.28
N PRO A 121 -16.77 -6.35 20.58
CA PRO A 121 -16.91 -7.57 19.81
C PRO A 121 -17.86 -7.41 18.62
N ASP A 122 -18.59 -6.29 18.51
CA ASP A 122 -19.74 -6.20 17.61
C ASP A 122 -19.38 -5.67 16.23
N LYS A 123 -18.52 -4.66 16.15
CA LYS A 123 -18.17 -3.96 14.90
C LYS A 123 -16.70 -3.51 14.89
N PRO A 124 -16.09 -3.25 13.73
CA PRO A 124 -14.77 -2.64 13.67
C PRO A 124 -14.79 -1.19 14.18
N GLY A 125 -13.64 -0.69 14.63
CA GLY A 125 -13.55 0.59 15.36
C GLY A 125 -13.96 1.83 14.56
N ASP A 126 -13.71 1.84 13.26
CA ASP A 126 -14.16 2.91 12.36
C ASP A 126 -15.70 3.00 12.30
N TRP A 127 -16.38 1.86 12.23
CA TRP A 127 -17.84 1.80 12.27
C TRP A 127 -18.39 2.19 13.64
N LEU A 128 -17.75 1.74 14.71
CA LEU A 128 -18.11 2.16 16.07
C LEU A 128 -17.97 3.66 16.25
N LEU A 129 -16.93 4.28 15.68
CA LEU A 129 -16.80 5.73 15.69
C LEU A 129 -17.95 6.41 14.93
N GLU A 130 -18.36 5.91 13.77
CA GLU A 130 -19.52 6.42 13.04
C GLU A 130 -20.82 6.26 13.85
N ASN A 131 -21.01 5.12 14.50
CA ASN A 131 -22.13 4.86 15.39
C ASN A 131 -22.14 5.82 16.58
N LEU A 132 -20.98 6.08 17.18
CA LEU A 132 -20.83 7.07 18.26
C LEU A 132 -21.26 8.47 17.81
N MET A 133 -20.80 8.91 16.63
CA MET A 133 -21.19 10.22 16.09
C MET A 133 -22.69 10.28 15.86
N SER A 134 -23.26 9.21 15.30
CA SER A 134 -24.70 9.10 15.04
C SER A 134 -25.51 9.19 16.33
N ALA A 135 -25.10 8.45 17.37
CA ALA A 135 -25.73 8.48 18.69
C ALA A 135 -25.65 9.86 19.36
N LYS A 136 -24.57 10.63 19.12
CA LYS A 136 -24.41 11.97 19.69
C LYS A 136 -25.27 13.04 19.03
N VAL A 137 -25.53 12.95 17.72
CA VAL A 137 -26.06 14.10 16.94
C VAL A 137 -27.32 13.80 16.14
N CYS A 138 -27.65 12.54 15.88
CA CYS A 138 -28.79 12.17 15.07
C CYS A 138 -30.01 11.87 15.93
N GLY A 139 -31.12 12.55 15.66
CA GLY A 139 -32.40 12.29 16.31
C GLY A 139 -33.19 11.17 15.62
N LYS A 140 -34.10 10.52 16.36
CA LYS A 140 -34.94 9.40 15.87
C LYS A 140 -35.75 9.74 14.61
N ASN A 141 -36.21 10.98 14.49
CA ASN A 141 -37.04 11.44 13.37
C ASN A 141 -36.23 12.14 12.26
N MET A 142 -34.89 12.08 12.30
CA MET A 142 -34.05 12.66 11.25
C MET A 142 -33.95 11.72 10.05
N THR A 143 -34.02 12.29 8.86
CA THR A 143 -33.65 11.56 7.64
C THR A 143 -32.15 11.26 7.65
N MET A 144 -31.74 10.21 6.94
CA MET A 144 -30.32 9.87 6.78
C MET A 144 -29.50 11.06 6.26
N ARG A 145 -30.05 11.85 5.33
CA ARG A 145 -29.38 13.04 4.79
C ARG A 145 -29.12 14.09 5.86
N HIS A 146 -30.10 14.37 6.73
CA HIS A 146 -29.94 15.32 7.82
C HIS A 146 -28.96 14.81 8.89
N CYS A 147 -29.01 13.51 9.22
CA CYS A 147 -28.05 12.88 10.12
C CYS A 147 -26.61 12.99 9.60
N THR A 148 -26.37 12.63 8.33
CA THR A 148 -25.03 12.74 7.72
C THR A 148 -24.52 14.18 7.69
N ALA A 149 -25.40 15.16 7.43
CA ALA A 149 -25.03 16.57 7.49
C ALA A 149 -24.68 17.03 8.91
N ALA A 150 -25.44 16.59 9.92
CA ALA A 150 -25.17 16.88 11.33
C ALA A 150 -23.85 16.28 11.80
N ILE A 151 -23.57 15.01 11.44
CA ILE A 151 -22.29 14.35 11.69
C ILE A 151 -21.16 15.13 11.02
N SER A 152 -21.30 15.51 9.75
CA SER A 152 -20.25 16.25 9.01
C SER A 152 -19.92 17.62 9.63
N ARG A 153 -20.85 18.23 10.36
CA ARG A 153 -20.63 19.50 11.08
C ARG A 153 -19.73 19.32 12.30
N VAL A 154 -19.79 18.16 12.96
CA VAL A 154 -19.00 17.87 14.17
C VAL A 154 -17.76 17.02 13.88
N ALA A 155 -17.82 16.14 12.89
CA ALA A 155 -16.73 15.31 12.39
C ALA A 155 -16.20 15.88 11.08
N ARG A 156 -15.45 16.98 11.19
CA ARG A 156 -15.11 17.82 10.03
C ARG A 156 -13.98 17.19 9.24
N ILE A 157 -14.22 16.91 7.97
CA ILE A 157 -13.17 16.42 7.05
C ILE A 157 -12.29 17.59 6.64
N ILE A 158 -10.99 17.49 6.93
CA ILE A 158 -9.99 18.47 6.57
C ILE A 158 -9.40 18.10 5.22
N ARG A 159 -9.53 19.01 4.27
CA ARG A 159 -9.00 18.85 2.92
C ARG A 159 -7.77 19.76 2.70
N PRO A 160 -6.78 19.29 1.93
CA PRO A 160 -6.67 17.93 1.39
C PRO A 160 -6.29 16.94 2.50
N SER A 161 -6.57 15.64 2.31
CA SER A 161 -6.17 14.62 3.29
C SER A 161 -4.66 14.59 3.49
N GLN A 162 -4.22 14.30 4.72
CA GLN A 162 -2.81 14.34 5.13
C GLN A 162 -2.22 12.95 5.39
N PHE A 163 -3.08 11.94 5.55
CA PHE A 163 -2.72 10.55 5.82
C PHE A 163 -3.32 9.62 4.76
N GLN A 164 -2.59 8.57 4.41
CA GLN A 164 -3.04 7.51 3.51
C GLN A 164 -2.36 6.20 3.92
N HIS A 165 -3.07 5.07 3.87
CA HIS A 165 -2.43 3.78 4.15
C HIS A 165 -1.34 3.44 3.12
N ILE A 166 -0.22 2.88 3.59
CA ILE A 166 0.86 2.28 2.81
C ILE A 166 0.45 0.85 2.49
N GLY A 167 0.49 0.52 1.21
CA GLY A 167 0.24 -0.85 0.79
C GLY A 167 -1.24 -1.14 0.57
N PHE A 168 -1.48 -1.94 -0.46
CA PHE A 168 -2.79 -2.52 -0.70
C PHE A 168 -3.10 -3.64 0.29
N HIS A 169 -2.20 -4.03 1.21
CA HIS A 169 -2.37 -5.17 2.10
C HIS A 169 -2.18 -4.75 3.56
N SER A 170 -3.24 -4.93 4.36
CA SER A 170 -3.19 -4.85 5.81
C SER A 170 -2.49 -6.07 6.40
N SER A 171 -2.02 -5.98 7.65
CA SER A 171 -1.46 -7.08 8.46
C SER A 171 -2.42 -8.27 8.66
N LEU A 172 -3.71 -8.13 8.31
CA LEU A 172 -4.67 -9.21 8.14
C LEU A 172 -4.50 -9.93 6.80
N LYS A 173 -4.33 -11.26 6.86
CA LYS A 173 -4.34 -12.16 5.70
C LYS A 173 -5.60 -11.92 4.85
N GLY A 174 -5.43 -11.34 3.66
CA GLY A 174 -6.51 -11.14 2.67
C GLY A 174 -7.27 -9.81 2.74
N LYS A 175 -6.91 -8.85 3.60
CA LYS A 175 -7.54 -7.51 3.56
C LYS A 175 -6.78 -6.61 2.58
N VAL A 176 -7.33 -6.51 1.37
CA VAL A 176 -6.83 -5.57 0.36
C VAL A 176 -7.49 -4.20 0.56
N GLN A 177 -6.74 -3.18 0.96
CA GLN A 177 -7.26 -1.82 1.18
C GLN A 177 -7.21 -1.02 -0.14
N LEU A 178 -8.26 -1.14 -0.95
CA LEU A 178 -8.39 -0.45 -2.26
C LEU A 178 -8.82 1.02 -2.14
N LEU A 179 -9.20 1.46 -0.93
CA LEU A 179 -9.68 2.82 -0.70
C LEU A 179 -8.49 3.79 -0.70
N LYS A 180 -8.38 4.57 -1.77
CA LYS A 180 -7.57 5.79 -1.84
C LYS A 180 -8.50 6.99 -1.79
N ASP A 181 -8.22 7.96 -0.93
CA ASP A 181 -8.99 9.19 -0.93
C ASP A 181 -8.66 10.02 -2.17
N LYS A 182 -9.69 10.37 -2.95
CA LYS A 182 -9.60 11.25 -4.14
C LYS A 182 -8.99 12.62 -3.82
N THR A 183 -9.10 13.09 -2.57
CA THR A 183 -8.53 14.37 -2.11
C THR A 183 -7.15 14.24 -1.49
N PHE A 184 -6.68 13.01 -1.24
CA PHE A 184 -5.27 12.72 -0.99
C PHE A 184 -4.50 12.80 -2.32
N ARG A 185 -4.42 14.00 -2.88
CA ARG A 185 -3.32 14.33 -3.78
C ARG A 185 -2.15 14.50 -2.85
N MET A 186 -1.16 13.58 -2.80
CA MET A 186 0.16 13.90 -2.25
C MET A 186 0.42 15.32 -2.74
N GLY A 187 0.39 16.29 -1.81
CA GLY A 187 0.41 17.70 -2.19
C GLY A 187 1.50 17.79 -3.19
N SER A 188 1.23 18.43 -4.36
CA SER A 188 2.19 18.60 -5.44
C SER A 188 3.52 18.52 -4.76
N ARG A 189 4.29 17.43 -5.02
CA ARG A 189 5.70 17.42 -4.62
C ARG A 189 6.09 18.87 -4.86
N PRO A 190 6.75 19.56 -3.91
CA PRO A 190 7.33 20.83 -4.32
C PRO A 190 7.87 20.54 -5.70
N THR A 191 7.70 21.45 -6.62
CA THR A 191 8.80 21.54 -7.52
C THR A 191 10.06 21.69 -6.61
N LEU A 192 10.61 20.61 -6.00
CA LEU A 192 11.56 19.81 -6.73
C LEU A 192 11.40 20.31 -8.19
N ASN A 193 12.12 21.37 -8.52
CA ASN A 193 13.52 21.11 -8.68
C ASN A 193 13.87 19.60 -8.47
N VAL A 194 13.21 18.67 -9.17
CA VAL A 194 13.63 18.25 -10.49
C VAL A 194 14.59 19.32 -11.09
N LYS A 195 15.68 19.69 -10.39
CA LYS A 195 16.96 19.09 -10.70
C LYS A 195 16.58 17.68 -11.01
N LYS A 196 16.31 17.46 -12.29
CA LYS A 196 16.30 16.18 -12.95
C LYS A 196 17.21 15.27 -12.13
N THR A 197 16.64 14.61 -11.13
CA THR A 197 17.06 13.29 -10.76
C THR A 197 16.16 12.53 -11.73
N LYS A 198 16.50 12.40 -13.02
CA LYS A 198 17.66 11.58 -13.44
C LYS A 198 17.90 10.59 -12.30
N THR A 199 17.06 9.58 -12.15
CA THR A 199 16.70 8.65 -13.22
C THR A 199 15.69 7.69 -12.61
N ASN A 200 14.58 7.42 -13.28
CA ASN A 200 14.12 6.04 -13.24
C ASN A 200 15.23 5.29 -13.99
N PHE A 201 16.02 4.47 -13.29
CA PHE A 201 17.21 3.82 -13.85
C PHE A 201 16.86 2.72 -14.87
N ASN A 202 15.57 2.51 -15.13
CA ASN A 202 15.08 1.64 -16.16
C ASN A 202 15.61 2.08 -17.52
N PRO A 203 16.34 1.22 -18.26
CA PRO A 203 16.67 1.48 -19.63
C PRO A 203 15.38 1.73 -20.41
N THR A 204 15.37 2.75 -21.26
CA THR A 204 14.21 3.01 -22.11
C THR A 204 14.13 1.92 -23.18
N PRO A 205 13.08 1.09 -23.21
CA PRO A 205 12.86 0.15 -24.30
C PRO A 205 12.47 0.92 -25.56
N THR A 206 12.83 0.37 -26.71
CA THR A 206 12.39 0.83 -28.03
C THR A 206 10.87 0.68 -28.17
N SER A 207 10.32 -0.43 -27.67
CA SER A 207 8.88 -0.65 -27.56
C SER A 207 8.57 -1.58 -26.38
N ILE A 208 7.35 -1.44 -25.86
CA ILE A 208 6.78 -2.38 -24.90
C ILE A 208 5.55 -2.99 -25.54
N GLU A 209 5.54 -4.32 -25.66
CA GLU A 209 4.45 -5.08 -26.26
C GLU A 209 3.83 -5.99 -25.21
N THR A 210 2.51 -6.16 -25.26
CA THR A 210 1.80 -7.04 -24.32
C THR A 210 0.62 -7.70 -25.03
N THR A 211 0.45 -9.01 -24.84
CA THR A 211 -0.77 -9.73 -25.26
C THR A 211 -1.86 -9.64 -24.20
N ILE A 212 -1.49 -9.32 -22.96
CA ILE A 212 -2.43 -9.14 -21.85
C ILE A 212 -3.22 -7.85 -22.08
N ARG A 213 -4.55 -7.99 -22.19
CA ARG A 213 -5.45 -6.85 -22.41
C ARG A 213 -5.40 -5.87 -21.24
N GLU A 214 -5.19 -4.59 -21.54
CA GLU A 214 -5.08 -3.53 -20.53
C GLU A 214 -6.44 -3.01 -20.06
N HIS A 215 -6.55 -2.66 -18.78
CA HIS A 215 -7.75 -2.05 -18.21
C HIS A 215 -7.65 -0.51 -18.13
N LYS A 216 -8.42 0.15 -19.01
CA LYS A 216 -8.60 1.62 -19.06
C LYS A 216 -7.28 2.38 -19.26
N LYS A 217 -6.81 3.09 -18.24
CA LYS A 217 -5.64 3.99 -18.29
C LYS A 217 -4.39 3.39 -17.63
N HIS A 218 -4.46 2.15 -17.14
CA HIS A 218 -3.39 1.50 -16.37
C HIS A 218 -2.54 0.62 -17.28
N LYS A 219 -1.73 1.27 -18.11
CA LYS A 219 -0.90 0.62 -19.12
C LYS A 219 0.48 0.20 -18.61
N ILE A 220 1.13 -0.71 -19.34
CA ILE A 220 2.42 -1.27 -18.94
C ILE A 220 3.54 -0.23 -18.97
N GLU A 221 3.49 0.73 -19.89
CA GLU A 221 4.51 1.78 -20.04
C GLU A 221 4.55 2.67 -18.79
N PHE A 222 3.40 2.92 -18.15
CA PHE A 222 3.34 3.69 -16.91
C PHE A 222 3.95 2.93 -15.73
N ALA A 223 3.75 1.61 -15.65
CA ALA A 223 4.36 0.78 -14.62
C ALA A 223 5.89 0.75 -14.79
N TYR A 224 6.36 0.53 -16.02
CA TYR A 224 7.77 0.49 -16.35
C TYR A 224 8.47 1.84 -16.15
N ALA A 225 7.81 2.95 -16.46
CA ALA A 225 8.33 4.30 -16.24
C ALA A 225 8.26 4.76 -14.76
N GLY A 226 7.74 3.94 -13.85
CA GLY A 226 7.54 4.31 -12.44
C GLY A 226 6.49 5.41 -12.24
N GLN A 227 5.66 5.67 -13.26
CA GLN A 227 4.66 6.74 -13.32
C GLN A 227 3.25 6.27 -12.94
N GLY A 228 3.03 4.96 -12.81
CA GLY A 228 1.72 4.37 -12.53
C GLY A 228 1.78 2.86 -12.30
N ILE A 229 0.66 2.18 -12.53
CA ILE A 229 0.55 0.72 -12.43
C ILE A 229 0.03 0.16 -13.75
N PHE A 230 0.32 -1.12 -13.99
CA PHE A 230 -0.30 -1.91 -15.05
C PHE A 230 -1.47 -2.68 -14.46
N TRP A 231 -2.63 -2.66 -15.11
CA TRP A 231 -3.75 -3.52 -14.78
C TRP A 231 -4.10 -4.37 -16.01
N GLY A 232 -3.64 -5.61 -16.00
CA GLY A 232 -3.93 -6.60 -17.03
C GLY A 232 -5.19 -7.40 -16.68
N MET A 233 -6.06 -7.63 -17.67
CA MET A 233 -7.17 -8.59 -17.55
C MET A 233 -6.61 -10.01 -17.33
N THR A 234 -7.46 -10.96 -16.91
CA THR A 234 -7.06 -12.33 -16.55
C THR A 234 -6.14 -12.97 -17.59
N PRO A 235 -4.83 -13.15 -17.29
CA PRO A 235 -3.90 -13.70 -18.26
C PRO A 235 -4.14 -15.18 -18.50
N VAL A 236 -3.93 -15.63 -19.73
CA VAL A 236 -3.97 -17.03 -20.12
C VAL A 236 -2.55 -17.57 -20.34
N LYS A 237 -2.42 -18.88 -20.47
CA LYS A 237 -1.16 -19.52 -20.82
C LYS A 237 -0.63 -18.90 -22.13
N ASP A 238 0.68 -18.66 -22.15
CA ASP A 238 1.46 -18.09 -23.23
C ASP A 238 1.22 -16.58 -23.48
N ASP A 239 0.51 -15.90 -22.57
CA ASP A 239 0.49 -14.43 -22.54
C ASP A 239 1.86 -13.86 -22.19
N VAL A 240 2.24 -12.75 -22.84
CA VAL A 240 3.54 -12.11 -22.68
C VAL A 240 3.46 -10.60 -22.47
N ILE A 241 4.49 -10.08 -21.80
CA ILE A 241 4.86 -8.67 -21.79
C ILE A 241 6.34 -8.58 -22.17
N ASP A 242 6.62 -7.94 -23.30
CA ASP A 242 7.95 -7.80 -23.88
C ASP A 242 8.44 -6.36 -23.78
N PHE A 243 9.64 -6.20 -23.25
CA PHE A 243 10.40 -4.96 -23.24
C PHE A 243 11.51 -5.12 -24.25
N ILE A 244 11.39 -4.45 -25.39
CA ILE A 244 12.27 -4.60 -26.54
C ILE A 244 13.32 -3.49 -26.49
N TYR A 245 14.59 -3.84 -26.61
CA TYR A 245 15.73 -2.93 -26.60
C TYR A 245 16.50 -3.06 -27.92
N GLU A 246 16.43 -2.00 -28.72
CA GLU A 246 17.16 -1.87 -29.98
C GLU A 246 17.96 -0.55 -29.97
N PRO A 247 19.31 -0.60 -29.87
CA PRO A 247 20.14 -1.81 -29.81
C PRO A 247 20.04 -2.56 -28.45
N PRO A 248 20.38 -3.86 -28.41
CA PRO A 248 20.43 -4.65 -27.18
C PRO A 248 21.29 -4.00 -26.09
N ILE A 249 20.86 -4.10 -24.84
CA ILE A 249 21.48 -3.43 -23.70
C ILE A 249 22.10 -4.41 -22.70
N GLN A 250 23.06 -3.96 -21.90
CA GLN A 250 23.56 -4.73 -20.77
C GLN A 250 22.81 -4.30 -19.50
N ILE A 251 22.14 -5.24 -18.82
CA ILE A 251 21.41 -4.98 -17.57
C ILE A 251 22.33 -5.35 -16.40
N THR A 252 22.65 -4.43 -15.49
CA THR A 252 23.50 -4.64 -14.31
C THR A 252 22.94 -3.92 -13.08
N ARG A 253 23.15 -4.47 -11.86
CA ARG A 253 22.84 -3.77 -10.60
C ARG A 253 24.13 -3.52 -9.83
N THR A 254 24.33 -2.30 -9.35
CA THR A 254 25.40 -1.97 -8.41
C THR A 254 24.80 -1.74 -7.01
N ARG A 255 25.04 -2.69 -6.10
CA ARG A 255 24.88 -2.42 -4.67
C ARG A 255 26.10 -2.95 -3.94
N GLY A 256 27.05 -2.05 -3.66
CA GLY A 256 28.19 -2.31 -2.78
C GLY A 256 28.98 -3.60 -3.08
N LYS A 257 29.96 -3.52 -3.99
CA LYS A 257 31.07 -4.48 -4.16
C LYS A 257 30.77 -5.93 -4.58
N GLN A 258 29.57 -6.29 -5.03
CA GLN A 258 29.37 -7.51 -5.84
C GLN A 258 28.43 -7.21 -7.01
N VAL A 259 28.91 -7.50 -8.24
CA VAL A 259 28.15 -7.35 -9.49
C VAL A 259 27.29 -8.59 -9.65
N ASN A 260 26.00 -8.46 -9.33
CA ASN A 260 24.98 -9.44 -9.67
C ASN A 260 23.80 -8.66 -10.26
N THR A 261 23.50 -8.87 -11.55
CA THR A 261 22.30 -8.32 -12.19
C THR A 261 21.08 -8.83 -11.41
N SER A 262 20.16 -7.96 -10.99
CA SER A 262 18.91 -8.39 -10.36
C SER A 262 17.74 -7.54 -10.86
N LEU A 263 16.83 -8.14 -11.64
CA LEU A 263 15.55 -7.51 -12.00
C LEU A 263 14.51 -7.84 -10.94
N ARG A 264 13.92 -6.81 -10.30
CA ARG A 264 12.85 -6.99 -9.32
C ARG A 264 11.52 -6.57 -9.92
N THR A 265 10.58 -7.50 -10.02
CA THR A 265 9.22 -7.22 -10.50
C THR A 265 8.22 -7.75 -9.48
N LEU A 266 7.19 -6.93 -9.19
CA LEU A 266 6.14 -7.23 -8.22
C LEU A 266 4.80 -7.34 -8.94
N MET A 267 4.21 -8.54 -8.93
CA MET A 267 2.93 -8.85 -9.54
C MET A 267 1.91 -9.36 -8.52
N TYR A 268 0.68 -8.85 -8.59
CA TYR A 268 -0.42 -9.22 -7.70
C TYR A 268 -1.59 -9.80 -8.51
N THR A 269 -2.23 -10.86 -8.00
CA THR A 269 -3.50 -11.41 -8.52
C THR A 269 -4.63 -11.22 -7.51
N HIS A 270 -5.85 -10.96 -7.96
CA HIS A 270 -7.02 -10.79 -7.09
C HIS A 270 -7.85 -12.08 -6.99
N THR A 271 -7.71 -12.87 -5.92
CA THR A 271 -8.62 -14.00 -5.63
C THR A 271 -9.77 -13.53 -4.74
N HIS A 272 -11.03 -13.76 -5.16
CA HIS A 272 -12.24 -13.34 -4.44
C HIS A 272 -12.71 -14.35 -3.37
N THR A 273 -12.00 -15.48 -3.20
CA THR A 273 -12.39 -16.57 -2.32
C THR A 273 -11.16 -17.16 -1.62
N GLN A 274 -11.33 -17.44 -0.33
CA GLN A 274 -10.34 -18.05 0.55
C GLN A 274 -9.92 -19.43 0.03
N ALA A 275 -8.88 -19.52 -0.80
CA ALA A 275 -8.19 -20.76 -1.08
C ALA A 275 -6.76 -20.50 -1.60
N ARG A 276 -5.77 -20.98 -0.83
CA ARG A 276 -4.43 -21.44 -1.27
C ARG A 276 -3.58 -20.42 -2.05
N THR A 277 -2.54 -19.88 -1.42
CA THR A 277 -1.13 -20.22 -1.78
C THR A 277 -1.03 -21.21 -2.96
N ARG A 278 -0.88 -20.69 -4.19
CA ARG A 278 -0.28 -21.30 -5.40
C ARG A 278 -0.79 -20.54 -6.63
N ALA A 279 0.00 -19.63 -7.20
CA ALA A 279 -0.18 -19.20 -8.61
C ALA A 279 0.98 -18.40 -9.21
N TYR A 280 1.94 -17.90 -8.43
CA TYR A 280 3.03 -17.11 -9.01
C TYR A 280 4.18 -17.97 -9.59
N THR A 281 4.21 -19.29 -9.30
CA THR A 281 5.21 -20.25 -9.82
C THR A 281 5.16 -20.50 -11.33
N HIS A 282 4.30 -19.78 -12.05
CA HIS A 282 4.07 -19.98 -13.48
C HIS A 282 4.42 -18.74 -14.29
N ILE A 283 5.18 -17.78 -13.76
CA ILE A 283 5.66 -16.67 -14.58
C ILE A 283 7.17 -16.66 -14.56
N ASN A 284 7.74 -16.89 -15.74
CA ASN A 284 9.17 -16.85 -15.95
C ASN A 284 9.54 -15.48 -16.51
N LEU A 285 10.64 -14.94 -16.00
CA LEU A 285 11.36 -13.87 -16.65
C LEU A 285 12.26 -14.50 -17.70
N TYR A 286 12.11 -14.09 -18.95
CA TYR A 286 12.96 -14.52 -20.02
C TYR A 286 13.78 -13.36 -20.58
N THR A 287 14.97 -13.65 -21.07
CA THR A 287 15.76 -12.70 -21.87
C THR A 287 16.07 -13.32 -23.22
N LEU A 288 15.94 -12.54 -24.30
CA LEU A 288 16.51 -12.85 -25.60
C LEU A 288 17.89 -12.22 -25.72
N PHE A 289 18.86 -13.06 -26.05
CA PHE A 289 20.22 -12.66 -26.41
C PHE A 289 20.38 -12.82 -27.92
N PRO A 290 20.81 -11.79 -28.66
CA PRO A 290 21.35 -11.99 -29.99
C PRO A 290 22.72 -12.68 -29.84
N GLN A 291 22.85 -13.92 -30.31
CA GLN A 291 24.18 -14.52 -30.47
C GLN A 291 24.87 -13.93 -31.70
N GLU A 292 26.18 -13.71 -31.58
CA GLU A 292 27.03 -13.37 -32.72
C GLU A 292 27.02 -14.50 -33.76
N GLU A 293 27.20 -14.09 -35.02
CA GLU A 293 27.09 -14.86 -36.25
C GLU A 293 27.91 -16.16 -36.21
N THR A 294 27.32 -17.27 -35.78
CA THR A 294 27.70 -18.60 -36.27
C THR A 294 26.58 -19.62 -36.05
N VAL A 295 25.90 -19.94 -37.15
CA VAL A 295 25.26 -21.22 -37.47
C VAL A 295 24.14 -21.70 -36.52
N GLN A 296 22.89 -21.58 -37.02
CA GLN A 296 21.59 -21.99 -36.47
C GLN A 296 20.89 -20.95 -35.57
N HIS A 297 20.18 -20.03 -36.23
CA HIS A 297 19.21 -19.11 -35.62
C HIS A 297 18.10 -19.87 -34.88
N THR A 298 18.29 -20.09 -33.58
CA THR A 298 17.18 -20.29 -32.65
C THR A 298 17.20 -19.17 -31.64
N LYS A 299 16.18 -18.31 -31.68
CA LYS A 299 15.94 -17.27 -30.66
C LYS A 299 15.55 -17.96 -29.35
N THR A 300 16.52 -18.45 -28.59
CA THR A 300 16.25 -19.16 -27.33
C THR A 300 16.09 -18.15 -26.20
N PHE A 301 14.84 -17.91 -25.79
CA PHE A 301 14.54 -17.24 -24.53
C PHE A 301 15.11 -18.06 -23.37
N GLN A 302 15.95 -17.46 -22.53
CA GLN A 302 16.46 -18.13 -21.33
C GLN A 302 15.72 -17.67 -20.08
N VAL A 303 15.35 -18.60 -19.20
CA VAL A 303 14.71 -18.29 -17.91
C VAL A 303 15.76 -17.69 -16.99
N VAL A 304 15.58 -16.43 -16.59
CA VAL A 304 16.49 -15.70 -15.68
C VAL A 304 15.92 -15.57 -14.27
N GLY A 305 14.63 -15.88 -14.07
CA GLY A 305 13.99 -15.87 -12.76
C GLY A 305 12.54 -16.33 -12.83
N HIS A 306 11.94 -16.51 -11.65
CA HIS A 306 10.54 -16.89 -11.49
C HIS A 306 9.89 -16.00 -10.43
N PHE A 307 8.58 -15.78 -10.54
CA PHE A 307 7.84 -15.15 -9.46
C PHE A 307 7.65 -16.13 -8.30
N ASP A 308 7.99 -15.69 -7.10
CA ASP A 308 7.81 -16.46 -5.88
C ASP A 308 6.35 -16.45 -5.42
N LYS A 309 6.03 -17.26 -4.40
CA LYS A 309 4.67 -17.33 -3.81
C LYS A 309 4.13 -16.00 -3.27
N HIS A 310 4.94 -14.95 -3.18
CA HIS A 310 4.60 -13.60 -2.74
C HIS A 310 4.41 -12.61 -3.91
N GLY A 311 4.58 -13.07 -5.15
CA GLY A 311 4.46 -12.22 -6.33
C GLY A 311 5.70 -11.36 -6.57
N VAL A 312 6.85 -11.72 -6.00
CA VAL A 312 8.14 -11.08 -6.25
C VAL A 312 8.94 -11.98 -7.18
N ALA A 313 9.39 -11.45 -8.31
CA ALA A 313 10.45 -12.08 -9.10
C ALA A 313 11.75 -11.30 -8.91
N GLU A 314 12.81 -12.00 -8.54
CA GLU A 314 14.18 -11.52 -8.63
C GLU A 314 14.91 -12.41 -9.64
N ALA A 315 15.38 -11.81 -10.74
CA ALA A 315 16.12 -12.54 -11.78
C ALA A 315 17.59 -12.16 -11.75
N SER A 316 18.48 -13.15 -11.62
CA SER A 316 19.90 -12.93 -11.83
C SER A 316 20.29 -13.29 -13.24
N VAL A 317 20.80 -12.32 -14.00
CA VAL A 317 21.28 -12.52 -15.36
C VAL A 317 22.81 -12.69 -15.30
N PRO A 318 23.35 -13.91 -15.48
CA PRO A 318 24.78 -14.12 -15.61
C PRO A 318 25.41 -13.16 -16.64
N THR A 319 26.56 -12.57 -16.28
CA THR A 319 27.34 -11.72 -17.20
C THR A 319 27.77 -12.45 -18.48
N SER A 320 27.87 -13.79 -18.43
CA SER A 320 28.16 -14.66 -19.57
C SER A 320 27.09 -14.67 -20.66
N LEU A 321 25.89 -14.12 -20.40
CA LEU A 321 24.79 -14.14 -21.36
C LEU A 321 24.79 -12.98 -22.36
N GLY A 322 25.62 -11.95 -22.14
CA GLY A 322 25.73 -10.81 -23.08
C GLY A 322 24.59 -9.80 -22.99
N ARG A 323 24.41 -9.01 -24.07
CA ARG A 323 23.43 -7.91 -24.13
C ARG A 323 22.01 -8.45 -24.39
N THR A 324 21.04 -7.98 -23.61
CA THR A 324 19.62 -8.34 -23.69
C THR A 324 18.93 -7.50 -24.77
N GLY A 325 18.37 -8.17 -25.78
CA GLY A 325 17.53 -7.53 -26.81
C GLY A 325 16.06 -7.48 -26.43
N VAL A 326 15.53 -8.51 -25.77
CA VAL A 326 14.15 -8.50 -25.24
C VAL A 326 14.16 -9.04 -23.82
N PHE A 327 13.51 -8.33 -22.91
CA PHE A 327 13.14 -8.87 -21.60
C PHE A 327 11.65 -9.21 -21.62
N ARG A 328 11.29 -10.45 -21.30
CA ARG A 328 9.93 -10.97 -21.42
C ARG A 328 9.42 -11.46 -20.07
N ILE A 329 8.22 -11.04 -19.71
CA ILE A 329 7.42 -11.67 -18.66
C ILE A 329 6.47 -12.63 -19.38
N HIS A 330 6.54 -13.93 -19.08
CA HIS A 330 5.74 -14.95 -19.78
C HIS A 330 4.87 -15.75 -18.81
N VAL A 331 3.59 -15.90 -19.14
CA VAL A 331 2.61 -16.64 -18.34
C VAL A 331 2.60 -18.11 -18.74
N ASN A 332 3.16 -18.99 -17.92
CA ASN A 332 3.31 -20.43 -18.19
C ASN A 332 2.02 -21.25 -17.96
N SER A 333 0.97 -20.67 -17.37
CA SER A 333 -0.30 -21.37 -17.11
C SER A 333 -1.47 -20.40 -17.04
N ASN A 334 -2.67 -20.85 -17.43
CA ASN A 334 -3.89 -20.06 -17.31
C ASN A 334 -4.07 -19.53 -15.88
N MET A 335 -4.28 -18.23 -15.76
CA MET A 335 -4.60 -17.60 -14.48
C MET A 335 -6.12 -17.54 -14.32
N THR A 336 -6.59 -17.56 -13.08
CA THR A 336 -8.03 -17.45 -12.78
C THR A 336 -8.48 -16.00 -12.54
N HIS A 337 -7.53 -15.07 -12.48
CA HIS A 337 -7.76 -13.68 -12.09
C HIS A 337 -6.88 -12.70 -12.87
N TRP A 338 -7.34 -11.45 -12.93
CA TRP A 338 -6.61 -10.30 -13.46
C TRP A 338 -5.35 -9.99 -12.62
N VAL A 339 -4.39 -9.30 -13.23
CA VAL A 339 -3.05 -9.03 -12.68
C VAL A 339 -2.76 -7.53 -12.55
N ILE A 340 -1.98 -7.17 -11.53
CA ILE A 340 -1.38 -5.83 -11.37
C ILE A 340 0.13 -5.94 -11.34
N LEU A 341 0.83 -5.12 -12.13
CA LEU A 341 2.26 -4.85 -11.94
C LEU A 341 2.45 -3.46 -11.31
N SER A 342 3.24 -3.41 -10.24
CA SER A 342 3.50 -2.18 -9.49
C SER A 342 4.63 -1.34 -10.09
N ASN A 343 4.73 -0.07 -9.65
CA ASN A 343 5.76 0.90 -10.04
C ASN A 343 7.16 0.61 -9.45
N GLU A 344 7.38 -0.54 -8.83
CA GLU A 344 8.68 -0.97 -8.32
C GLU A 344 9.49 -1.79 -9.34
N MET A 345 9.04 -1.87 -10.59
CA MET A 345 9.79 -2.55 -11.65
C MET A 345 11.12 -1.83 -11.88
N LYS A 346 12.24 -2.52 -11.61
CA LYS A 346 13.59 -1.97 -11.78
C LYS A 346 14.46 -2.85 -12.66
N ALA A 347 14.94 -2.27 -13.76
CA ALA A 347 15.99 -2.75 -14.63
C ALA A 347 17.11 -1.69 -14.53
N GLU A 348 18.31 -2.01 -14.06
CA GLU A 348 19.38 -1.02 -13.90
C GLU A 348 20.47 -1.27 -14.98
N VAL A 349 21.16 -0.22 -15.43
CA VAL A 349 22.25 -0.28 -16.43
C VAL A 349 23.51 0.36 -15.84
N GLU A 350 24.68 -0.13 -16.24
CA GLU A 350 25.99 0.40 -15.86
C GLU A 350 26.19 1.82 -16.42
N GLU A 351 26.48 2.81 -15.56
CA GLU A 351 27.02 4.09 -16.01
C GLU A 351 28.52 3.92 -16.29
N GLU A 352 28.93 4.09 -17.56
CA GLU A 352 30.35 4.32 -17.88
C GLU A 352 30.80 5.59 -17.16
N THR A 353 31.58 5.42 -16.10
CA THR A 353 32.32 6.53 -15.48
C THR A 353 33.35 7.05 -16.49
N MET A 354 32.99 8.07 -17.26
CA MET A 354 33.96 8.92 -17.94
C MET A 354 34.82 9.59 -16.85
N HIS A 355 36.04 9.11 -16.67
CA HIS A 355 37.09 9.89 -16.01
C HIS A 355 37.37 11.15 -16.83
N LYS A 356 37.16 12.31 -16.22
CA LYS A 356 37.87 13.55 -16.52
C LYS A 356 38.27 14.21 -15.21
#